data_AF-A0A2G6JVI7-F1
#
_entry.id   AF-A0A2G6JVI7-F1
#
_cell.length_a   1.000
_cell.length_b   1.000
_cell.length_c   1.000
_cell.angle_alpha   90.00
_cell.angle_beta   90.00
_cell.angle_gamma   90.00
#
_symmetry.space_group_name_H-M   'P 1'
#
loop_
_entity.id
_entity.type
_entity.pdbx_description
1 polymer ?
#
loop_
_entity_poly.entity_id
_entity_poly.type
_entity_poly.pdbx_seq_one_letter_code
_entity_poly.pdbx_strand_id
1 'polypeptide(L)'
;MVDQPQSRGLVRSMRTPALVPHYITSVLGVGILVLPGVAAAVAGPVSLVAWLLLVVWSYPFALVFARLSVRAPSAGGIADFVGSAFGRAWGRRTSIFLLLTLIIANPLLGLASGRSLMAVVAPDAQNRTVLEVARVGDGVAVRRSGHGGLLPV
;
A
#
# COMPACT_ATOMS: atom_id res chain seq x y z
N MET A 1 -8.85 -16.42 -37.14
CA MET A 1 -7.64 -17.25 -37.33
C MET A 1 -6.44 -16.37 -37.02
N VAL A 2 -6.14 -16.21 -35.72
CA VAL A 2 -4.99 -15.42 -35.22
C VAL A 2 -4.07 -16.40 -34.53
N ASP A 3 -3.30 -17.14 -35.33
CA ASP A 3 -2.10 -17.81 -34.87
C ASP A 3 -0.95 -16.81 -35.01
N GLN A 4 -0.63 -16.13 -33.90
CA GLN A 4 0.59 -15.35 -33.78
C GLN A 4 1.63 -16.22 -33.05
N PRO A 5 2.65 -16.77 -33.75
CA PRO A 5 3.74 -17.49 -33.11
C PRO A 5 4.73 -16.49 -32.51
N GLN A 6 4.47 -15.98 -31.29
CA GLN A 6 5.32 -14.98 -30.62
C GLN A 6 6.56 -15.55 -29.89
N SER A 7 6.92 -16.82 -30.10
CA SER A 7 7.90 -17.52 -29.25
C SER A 7 9.22 -17.89 -29.93
N ARG A 8 9.60 -17.26 -31.05
CA ARG A 8 10.79 -17.68 -31.84
C ARG A 8 12.08 -16.89 -31.60
N GLY A 9 12.13 -15.93 -30.66
CA GLY A 9 13.34 -15.12 -30.42
C GLY A 9 13.58 -14.65 -28.98
N LEU A 10 12.85 -15.17 -27.99
CA LEU A 10 13.03 -14.76 -26.58
C LEU A 10 14.23 -15.50 -25.96
N VAL A 11 15.39 -14.85 -25.94
CA VAL A 11 16.56 -15.33 -25.19
C VAL A 11 16.19 -15.33 -23.70
N ARG A 12 16.13 -16.51 -23.07
CA ARG A 12 15.95 -16.64 -21.61
C ARG A 12 17.20 -16.12 -20.89
N SER A 13 17.27 -14.80 -20.71
CA SER A 13 18.39 -14.11 -20.08
C SER A 13 18.24 -13.99 -18.55
N MET A 14 17.01 -14.01 -18.02
CA MET A 14 16.77 -13.82 -16.59
C MET A 14 17.06 -15.09 -15.79
N ARG A 15 18.27 -15.15 -15.21
CA ARG A 15 18.66 -16.14 -14.21
C ARG A 15 17.95 -15.87 -12.86
N THR A 16 17.70 -16.92 -12.08
CA THR A 16 17.12 -16.88 -10.72
C THR A 16 17.63 -15.76 -9.79
N PRO A 17 18.94 -15.41 -9.73
CA PRO A 17 19.41 -14.33 -8.86
C PRO A 17 18.96 -12.93 -9.28
N ALA A 18 18.53 -12.69 -10.52
CA ALA A 18 18.03 -11.39 -10.96
C ALA A 18 16.54 -11.19 -10.60
N LEU A 19 15.80 -12.28 -10.45
CA LEU A 19 14.36 -12.26 -10.14
C LEU A 19 14.08 -11.88 -8.68
N VAL A 20 14.91 -12.36 -7.76
CA VAL A 20 14.78 -12.09 -6.32
C VAL A 20 14.83 -10.57 -6.01
N PRO A 21 15.88 -9.82 -6.38
CA PRO A 21 15.94 -8.39 -6.12
C PRO A 21 14.85 -7.62 -6.85
N HIS A 22 14.49 -8.02 -8.07
CA HIS A 22 13.37 -7.41 -8.79
C HIS A 22 12.05 -7.54 -8.01
N TYR A 23 11.76 -8.75 -7.50
CA TYR A 23 10.58 -8.99 -6.68
C TYR A 23 10.59 -8.16 -5.39
N ILE A 24 11.75 -8.11 -4.71
CA ILE A 24 11.92 -7.30 -3.49
C ILE A 24 11.62 -5.83 -3.80
N THR A 25 12.18 -5.26 -4.87
CA THR A 25 11.94 -3.87 -5.27
C THR A 25 10.50 -3.59 -5.68
N SER A 26 9.81 -4.58 -6.26
CA SER A 26 8.39 -4.45 -6.62
C SER A 26 7.47 -4.41 -5.40
N VAL A 27 7.86 -5.04 -4.29
CA VAL A 27 7.07 -5.13 -3.04
C VAL A 27 7.44 -4.00 -2.06
N LEU A 28 8.71 -3.60 -2.01
CA LEU A 28 9.20 -2.47 -1.21
C LEU A 28 8.78 -1.12 -1.83
N GLY A 29 7.48 -0.84 -1.89
CA GLY A 29 6.93 0.46 -2.28
C GLY A 29 6.84 1.44 -1.11
N VAL A 30 6.14 2.57 -1.32
CA VAL A 30 5.97 3.62 -0.29
C VAL A 30 5.32 3.10 1.01
N GLY A 31 4.55 2.01 0.92
CA GLY A 31 3.84 1.42 2.05
C GLY A 31 4.79 1.07 3.19
N ILE A 32 5.91 0.40 2.91
CA ILE A 32 6.83 -0.04 3.98
C ILE A 32 7.58 1.11 4.65
N LEU A 33 7.59 2.31 4.04
CA LEU A 33 8.17 3.51 4.65
C LEU A 33 7.16 4.22 5.57
N VAL A 34 5.88 4.22 5.21
CA VAL A 34 4.81 4.90 5.97
C VAL A 34 4.26 4.03 7.11
N LEU A 35 4.08 2.73 6.86
CA LEU A 35 3.53 1.77 7.80
C LEU A 35 4.27 1.70 9.15
N PRO A 36 5.61 1.64 9.24
CA PRO A 36 6.29 1.58 10.52
C PRO A 36 6.12 2.86 11.33
N GLY A 37 6.07 4.04 10.69
CA GLY A 37 5.81 5.31 11.37
C GLY A 37 4.41 5.37 11.97
N VAL A 38 3.40 4.91 11.23
CA VAL A 38 2.01 4.86 11.73
C VAL A 38 1.85 3.78 12.81
N ALA A 39 2.43 2.60 12.61
CA ALA A 39 2.36 1.51 13.58
C ALA A 39 3.11 1.87 14.88
N ALA A 40 4.24 2.56 14.80
CA ALA A 40 4.95 3.08 15.97
C ALA A 40 4.15 4.18 16.69
N ALA A 41 3.46 5.06 15.95
CA ALA A 41 2.61 6.09 16.54
C ALA A 41 1.40 5.52 17.28
N VAL A 42 0.84 4.39 16.82
CA VAL A 42 -0.34 3.76 17.42
C VAL A 42 0.02 2.76 18.53
N ALA A 43 1.07 1.95 18.33
CA ALA A 43 1.40 0.83 19.22
C ALA A 43 2.72 1.02 20.00
N GLY A 44 3.54 2.04 19.73
CA GLY A 44 4.84 2.18 20.37
C GLY A 44 5.80 1.00 20.05
N PRO A 45 6.70 0.58 20.97
CA PRO A 45 7.70 -0.47 20.73
C PRO A 45 7.11 -1.83 20.31
N VAL A 46 5.84 -2.09 20.66
CA VAL A 46 5.14 -3.35 20.33
C VAL A 46 4.81 -3.47 18.84
N SER A 47 4.99 -2.40 18.05
CA SER A 47 4.88 -2.40 16.59
C SER A 47 5.74 -3.48 15.91
N LEU A 48 6.96 -3.73 16.42
CA LEU A 48 7.84 -4.76 15.86
C LEU A 48 7.25 -6.17 16.01
N VAL A 49 6.55 -6.42 17.11
CA VAL A 49 5.88 -7.71 17.36
C VAL A 49 4.71 -7.90 16.40
N ALA A 50 3.93 -6.83 16.14
CA ALA A 50 2.85 -6.87 15.16
C ALA A 50 3.37 -7.17 13.74
N TRP A 51 4.50 -6.57 13.35
CA TRP A 51 5.19 -6.86 12.09
C TRP A 51 5.67 -8.30 12.00
N LEU A 52 6.28 -8.82 13.07
CA LEU A 52 6.75 -10.20 13.10
C LEU A 52 5.58 -11.19 12.95
N LEU A 53 4.47 -10.94 13.65
CA LEU A 53 3.26 -11.76 13.55
C LEU A 53 2.69 -11.75 12.12
N LEU A 54 2.67 -10.58 11.49
CA LEU A 54 2.22 -10.42 10.10
C LEU A 54 3.11 -11.20 9.12
N VAL A 55 4.44 -11.15 9.28
CA VAL A 55 5.38 -11.91 8.45
C VAL A 55 5.17 -13.41 8.61
N VAL A 56 5.03 -13.89 9.85
CA VAL A 56 4.75 -15.30 10.14
C VAL A 56 3.44 -15.76 9.49
N TRP A 57 2.40 -14.93 9.51
CA TRP A 57 1.12 -15.23 8.88
C TRP A 57 1.17 -15.15 7.34
N SER A 58 1.98 -14.25 6.79
CA SER A 58 2.16 -14.09 5.35
C SER A 58 2.97 -15.24 4.73
N TYR A 59 3.92 -15.81 5.48
CA TYR A 59 4.76 -16.92 5.01
C TYR A 59 3.99 -18.12 4.44
N PRO A 60 3.01 -18.73 5.14
CA PRO A 60 2.25 -19.85 4.58
C PRO A 60 1.44 -19.45 3.35
N PHE A 61 0.92 -18.23 3.30
CA PHE A 61 0.19 -17.71 2.14
C PHE A 61 1.12 -17.59 0.92
N ALA A 62 2.30 -17.00 1.10
CA ALA A 62 3.32 -16.91 0.06
C ALA A 62 3.74 -18.30 -0.45
N LEU A 63 3.82 -19.29 0.43
CA LEU A 63 4.17 -20.66 0.08
C LEU A 63 3.11 -21.35 -0.79
N VAL A 64 1.82 -21.06 -0.54
CA VAL A 64 0.72 -21.51 -1.39
C VAL A 64 0.84 -20.91 -2.80
N PHE A 65 1.06 -19.59 -2.90
CA PHE A 65 1.27 -18.93 -4.18
C PHE A 65 2.52 -19.44 -4.91
N ALA A 66 3.62 -19.67 -4.19
CA ALA A 66 4.83 -20.23 -4.76
C ALA A 66 4.57 -21.62 -5.36
N ARG A 67 3.83 -22.49 -4.65
CA ARG A 67 3.44 -23.81 -5.17
C ARG A 67 2.48 -23.73 -6.37
N LEU A 68 1.58 -22.76 -6.39
CA LEU A 68 0.72 -22.49 -7.55
C LEU A 68 1.53 -22.03 -8.77
N SER A 69 2.49 -21.12 -8.58
CA SER A 69 3.36 -20.61 -9.64
C SER A 69 4.22 -21.68 -10.30
N VAL A 70 4.64 -22.70 -9.55
CA VAL A 70 5.38 -23.85 -10.10
C VAL A 70 4.46 -24.77 -10.93
N ARG A 71 3.19 -24.90 -10.55
CA ARG A 71 2.24 -25.84 -11.19
C ARG A 71 1.68 -25.31 -12.52
N ALA A 72 1.52 -24.01 -12.69
CA ALA A 72 1.12 -23.42 -13.96
C ALA A 72 1.98 -22.19 -14.29
N PRO A 73 3.18 -22.38 -14.87
CA PRO A 73 4.06 -21.27 -15.26
C PRO A 73 3.44 -20.50 -16.44
N SER A 74 2.59 -19.52 -16.12
CA SER A 74 1.92 -18.66 -17.09
C SER A 74 2.60 -17.29 -17.16
N ALA A 75 2.68 -16.72 -18.36
CA ALA A 75 3.17 -15.35 -18.55
C ALA A 75 2.12 -14.29 -18.15
N GLY A 76 0.84 -14.68 -17.97
CA GLY A 76 -0.26 -13.78 -17.61
C GLY A 76 -0.52 -13.61 -16.11
N GLY A 77 0.20 -14.32 -15.23
CA GLY A 77 0.11 -14.16 -13.78
C GLY A 77 -1.24 -14.61 -13.18
N ILE A 78 -1.69 -13.93 -12.11
CA ILE A 78 -2.89 -14.30 -11.30
C ILE A 78 -4.16 -14.39 -12.16
N ALA A 79 -4.32 -13.51 -13.14
CA ALA A 79 -5.50 -13.51 -14.02
C ALA A 79 -5.59 -14.78 -14.89
N ASP A 80 -4.46 -15.35 -15.30
CA ASP A 80 -4.40 -16.61 -16.06
C ASP A 80 -4.69 -17.82 -15.18
N PHE A 81 -4.25 -17.81 -13.91
CA PHE A 81 -4.61 -18.85 -12.94
C PHE A 81 -6.11 -18.85 -12.67
N VAL A 82 -6.72 -17.67 -12.48
CA VAL A 82 -8.18 -17.56 -12.30
C VAL A 82 -8.92 -17.92 -13.59
N GLY A 83 -8.39 -17.52 -14.75
CA GLY A 83 -8.96 -17.86 -16.06
C GLY A 83 -8.95 -19.35 -16.37
N SER A 84 -7.91 -20.08 -15.92
CA SER A 84 -7.80 -21.54 -16.08
C SER A 84 -8.65 -22.31 -15.06
N ALA A 85 -8.82 -21.81 -13.83
CA ALA A 85 -9.62 -22.46 -12.78
C ALA A 85 -11.13 -22.19 -12.89
N PHE A 86 -11.54 -20.97 -13.25
CA PHE A 86 -12.95 -20.54 -13.26
C PHE A 86 -13.49 -20.18 -14.66
N GLY A 87 -12.62 -20.15 -15.68
CA GLY A 87 -12.97 -19.84 -17.06
C GLY A 87 -12.58 -18.42 -17.50
N ARG A 88 -12.45 -18.23 -18.82
CA ARG A 88 -11.91 -17.00 -19.45
C ARG A 88 -12.61 -15.70 -19.03
N ALA A 89 -13.92 -15.75 -18.74
CA ALA A 89 -14.68 -14.59 -18.30
C ALA A 89 -14.25 -14.09 -16.92
N TRP A 90 -13.93 -15.00 -16.00
CA TRP A 90 -13.47 -14.68 -14.65
C TRP A 90 -12.03 -14.17 -14.66
N GLY A 91 -11.16 -14.76 -15.47
CA GLY A 91 -9.81 -14.24 -15.68
C GLY A 91 -9.80 -12.79 -16.18
N ARG A 92 -10.70 -12.44 -17.11
CA ARG A 92 -10.86 -11.06 -17.60
C ARG A 92 -11.35 -10.10 -16.51
N ARG A 93 -12.27 -10.54 -15.64
CA ARG A 93 -12.73 -9.71 -14.51
C ARG A 93 -11.60 -9.47 -13.51
N THR A 94 -10.83 -10.51 -13.20
CA THR A 94 -9.68 -10.39 -12.29
C THR A 94 -8.60 -9.48 -12.87
N SER A 95 -8.28 -9.56 -14.16
CA SER A 95 -7.30 -8.65 -14.78
C SER A 95 -7.80 -7.21 -14.80
N ILE A 96 -9.07 -6.97 -15.13
CA ILE A 96 -9.68 -5.63 -15.07
C ILE A 96 -9.65 -5.11 -13.64
N PHE A 97 -9.98 -5.94 -12.64
CA PHE A 97 -9.96 -5.55 -11.24
C PHE A 97 -8.54 -5.22 -10.74
N LEU A 98 -7.54 -6.03 -11.12
CA LEU A 98 -6.13 -5.77 -10.82
C LEU A 98 -5.65 -4.48 -11.49
N LEU A 99 -6.01 -4.25 -12.75
CA LEU A 99 -5.69 -3.02 -13.47
C LEU A 99 -6.34 -1.81 -12.81
N LEU A 100 -7.61 -1.90 -12.44
CA LEU A 100 -8.34 -0.81 -11.79
C LEU A 100 -7.74 -0.49 -10.42
N THR A 101 -7.38 -1.52 -9.66
CA THR A 101 -6.67 -1.37 -8.39
C THR A 101 -5.35 -0.64 -8.59
N LEU A 102 -4.58 -0.99 -9.63
CA LEU A 102 -3.30 -0.34 -9.91
C LEU A 102 -3.46 1.12 -10.34
N ILE A 103 -4.46 1.41 -11.19
CA ILE A 103 -4.81 2.77 -11.62
C ILE A 103 -5.21 3.64 -10.43
N ILE A 104 -5.95 3.09 -9.47
CA ILE A 104 -6.35 3.82 -8.26
C ILE A 104 -5.18 3.93 -7.27
N ALA A 105 -4.38 2.88 -7.11
CA ALA A 105 -3.25 2.85 -6.19
C ALA A 105 -2.15 3.84 -6.59
N ASN A 106 -1.82 3.97 -7.88
CA ASN A 106 -0.73 4.83 -8.34
C ASN A 106 -0.85 6.31 -7.91
N PRO A 107 -2.00 7.01 -8.09
CA PRO A 107 -2.17 8.37 -7.62
C PRO A 107 -2.22 8.45 -6.09
N LEU A 108 -2.81 7.46 -5.40
CA LEU A 108 -2.77 7.39 -3.92
C LEU A 108 -1.34 7.28 -3.41
N LEU A 109 -0.50 6.45 -4.04
CA LEU A 109 0.93 6.34 -3.72
C LEU A 109 1.67 7.65 -4.03
N GLY A 110 1.34 8.33 -5.14
CA GLY A 110 1.90 9.65 -5.47
C GLY A 110 1.58 10.69 -4.40
N LEU A 111 0.33 10.74 -3.94
CA LEU A 111 -0.10 11.65 -2.87
C LEU A 111 0.57 11.31 -1.53
N ALA A 112 0.64 10.02 -1.17
CA ALA A 112 1.32 9.57 0.05
C ALA A 112 2.83 9.87 0.02
N SER A 113 3.47 9.70 -1.14
CA SER A 113 4.89 10.03 -1.35
C SER A 113 5.12 11.53 -1.25
N GLY A 114 4.28 12.34 -1.91
CA GLY A 114 4.36 13.80 -1.82
C GLY A 114 4.17 14.31 -0.40
N ARG A 115 3.24 13.74 0.37
CA ARG A 115 3.06 14.07 1.79
C ARG A 115 4.27 13.68 2.64
N SER A 116 4.90 12.55 2.34
CA SER A 116 6.13 12.12 3.04
C SER A 116 7.33 13.00 2.69
N LEU A 117 7.44 13.45 1.43
CA LEU A 117 8.48 14.39 0.98
C LEU A 117 8.33 15.77 1.64
N MET A 118 7.11 16.31 1.72
CA MET A 118 6.86 17.60 2.35
C MET A 118 7.20 17.60 3.85
N ALA A 119 7.00 16.46 4.54
CA ALA A 119 7.41 16.31 5.93
C ALA A 119 8.94 16.38 6.13
N VAL A 120 9.72 15.96 5.12
CA VAL A 120 11.19 15.98 5.16
C VAL A 120 11.78 17.30 4.68
N VAL A 121 11.18 17.91 3.65
CA VAL A 121 11.68 19.15 3.02
C VAL A 121 11.26 20.41 3.77
N ALA A 122 10.08 20.43 4.41
CA ALA A 122 9.56 21.61 5.11
C ALA A 122 8.92 21.23 6.46
N PRO A 123 9.72 20.87 7.48
CA PRO A 123 9.19 20.52 8.81
C PRO A 123 8.42 21.69 9.48
N ASP A 124 8.76 22.95 9.18
CA ASP A 124 8.15 24.14 9.77
C ASP A 124 6.69 24.39 9.33
N ALA A 125 6.30 23.98 8.11
CA ALA A 125 4.93 24.18 7.61
C ALA A 125 3.93 23.22 8.29
N GLN A 126 4.39 22.02 8.64
CA GLN A 126 3.58 21.01 9.32
C GLN A 126 3.36 21.36 10.80
N ASN A 127 4.38 21.94 11.46
CA ASN A 127 4.22 22.41 12.83
C ASN A 127 3.21 23.57 12.91
N ARG A 128 3.16 24.46 11.90
CA ARG A 128 2.16 25.53 11.83
C ARG A 128 0.72 25.03 11.63
N THR A 129 0.50 23.99 10.83
CA THR A 129 -0.85 23.42 10.66
C THR A 129 -1.35 22.72 11.92
N VAL A 130 -0.47 22.03 12.65
CA VAL A 130 -0.81 21.43 13.95
C VAL A 130 -1.04 22.51 15.01
N LEU A 131 -0.24 23.58 15.01
CA LEU A 131 -0.42 24.74 15.91
C LEU A 131 -1.69 25.55 15.57
N GLU A 132 -2.10 25.64 14.30
CA GLU A 132 -3.35 26.28 13.90
C GLU A 132 -4.57 25.44 14.28
N VAL A 133 -4.54 24.13 14.08
CA VAL A 133 -5.62 23.23 14.54
C VAL A 133 -5.72 23.22 16.07
N ALA A 134 -4.59 23.27 16.79
CA ALA A 134 -4.56 23.38 18.25
C ALA A 134 -5.13 24.73 18.74
N ARG A 135 -4.72 25.87 18.14
CA ARG A 135 -5.27 27.19 18.48
C ARG A 135 -6.76 27.34 18.16
N VAL A 136 -7.24 26.69 17.10
CA VAL A 136 -8.68 26.64 16.78
C VAL A 136 -9.46 25.85 17.83
N GLY A 137 -8.88 24.80 18.41
CA GLY A 137 -9.45 24.07 19.54
C GLY A 137 -9.57 24.90 20.82
N ASP A 138 -8.52 25.65 21.17
CA ASP A 138 -8.49 26.49 22.37
C ASP A 138 -9.44 27.71 22.27
N GLY A 139 -9.60 28.28 21.08
CA GLY A 139 -10.54 29.38 20.84
C GLY A 139 -12.02 28.99 20.99
N VAL A 140 -12.36 27.72 20.76
CA VAL A 140 -13.73 27.20 20.91
C VAL A 140 -14.04 26.87 22.38
N ALA A 141 -13.05 26.47 23.17
CA ALA A 141 -13.21 26.19 24.60
C ALA A 141 -13.43 27.48 25.42
N VAL A 142 -12.76 28.58 25.08
CA VAL A 142 -12.86 29.85 25.83
C VAL A 142 -14.17 30.61 25.54
N ARG A 143 -14.81 30.41 24.38
CA ARG A 143 -16.05 31.11 24.00
C ARG A 143 -17.34 30.44 24.49
N ARG A 144 -17.26 29.43 25.38
CA ARG A 144 -18.43 28.78 25.99
C ARG A 144 -18.62 29.10 27.48
N SER A 145 -17.65 29.78 28.10
CA SER A 145 -17.72 30.18 29.52
C SER A 145 -17.85 31.70 29.64
N GLY A 146 -18.96 32.25 29.12
CA GLY A 146 -19.16 33.70 29.11
C GLY A 146 -20.60 34.16 28.94
N HIS A 147 -21.60 33.39 29.38
CA HIS A 147 -22.99 33.86 29.50
C HIS A 147 -23.68 33.14 30.67
N GLY A 148 -23.70 33.79 31.83
CA GLY A 148 -24.47 33.33 33.00
C GLY A 148 -24.11 34.11 34.25
N GLY A 149 -24.80 35.23 34.50
CA GLY A 149 -24.73 35.94 35.78
C GLY A 149 -24.87 37.45 35.70
N LEU A 150 -26.03 37.94 35.24
CA LEU A 150 -26.50 39.28 35.61
C LEU A 150 -27.32 39.16 36.90
N LEU A 151 -27.01 40.01 37.89
CA LEU A 151 -27.88 40.77 38.80
C LEU A 151 -27.24 40.94 40.21
N PRO A 152 -26.79 42.15 40.61
CA PRO A 152 -26.76 42.58 42.00
C PRO A 152 -28.09 43.23 42.40
N VAL A 153 -28.37 43.13 43.71
CA VAL A 153 -29.51 43.59 44.52
C VAL A 153 -29.91 45.04 44.30
#